data_AF-A0A966H934-F1
#
_entry.id   AF-A0A966H934-F1
#
_cell.length_a   1.000
_cell.length_b   1.000
_cell.length_c   1.000
_cell.angle_alpha   90.00
_cell.angle_beta   90.00
_cell.angle_gamma   90.00
#
_symmetry.space_group_name_H-M   'P 1'
#
loop_
_entity.id
_entity.type
_entity.pdbx_description
1 polymer ?
#
loop_
_entity_poly.entity_id
_entity_poly.type
_entity_poly.pdbx_seq_one_letter_code
_entity_poly.pdbx_strand_id
1 'polypeptide(L)' 'PHEAIPFWQRMSKLSAGNKPPEFLSTHPADETRIKQLEAVMTETVDKYYKKR' A
#
# COMPACT_ATOMS: atom_id res chain seq x y z
N PRO A 1 1.74 9.30 7.53
CA PRO A 1 1.49 8.64 6.23
C PRO A 1 2.64 7.76 5.73
N HIS A 2 3.93 8.16 5.85
CA HIS A 2 5.07 7.37 5.34
C HIS A 2 5.18 5.96 5.90
N GLU A 3 4.77 5.72 7.15
CA GLU A 3 4.82 4.40 7.79
C GLU A 3 3.80 3.38 7.24
N ALA A 4 2.81 3.82 6.47
CA ALA A 4 1.80 2.92 5.90
C ALA A 4 2.42 1.94 4.89
N ILE A 5 3.31 2.41 4.01
CA ILE A 5 3.95 1.57 2.98
C ILE A 5 4.78 0.43 3.61
N PRO A 6 5.74 0.69 4.54
CA PRO A 6 6.51 -0.38 5.15
C PRO A 6 5.66 -1.32 6.01
N PHE A 7 4.55 -0.85 6.59
CA PHE A 7 3.59 -1.73 7.27
C PHE A 7 2.95 -2.74 6.30
N TRP A 8 2.42 -2.28 5.17
CA TRP A 8 1.80 -3.16 4.17
C TRP A 8 2.81 -4.07 3.47
N GLN A 9 4.05 -3.63 3.30
CA GLN A 9 5.14 -4.48 2.82
C GLN A 9 5.44 -5.63 3.77
N ARG A 10 5.42 -5.40 5.10
CA ARG A 10 5.58 -6.47 6.10
C ARG A 10 4.41 -7.46 6.08
N MET A 11 3.16 -6.95 6.00
CA MET A 11 1.98 -7.81 5.85
C MET A 11 2.05 -8.65 4.56
N SER A 12 2.42 -8.04 3.43
CA SER A 12 2.52 -8.75 2.15
C SER A 12 3.51 -9.92 2.23
N LYS A 13 4.67 -9.70 2.88
CA LYS A 13 5.69 -10.72 3.11
C LYS A 13 5.21 -11.84 4.04
N LEU A 14 4.46 -11.52 5.09
CA LEU A 14 3.90 -12.51 6.02
C LEU A 14 2.83 -13.40 5.37
N SER A 15 2.09 -12.85 4.41
CA SER A 15 1.02 -13.55 3.71
C SER A 15 1.49 -14.24 2.43
N ALA A 16 2.79 -14.25 2.13
CA ALA A 16 3.34 -14.90 0.93
C ALA A 16 3.14 -16.43 1.01
N GLY A 17 2.26 -16.97 0.16
CA GLY A 17 2.07 -18.41 -0.02
C GLY A 17 0.64 -18.94 0.23
N ASN A 18 -0.27 -18.14 0.82
CA ASN A 18 -1.63 -18.61 1.14
C ASN A 18 -2.72 -17.54 0.96
N LYS A 19 -2.57 -16.66 -0.04
CA LYS A 19 -3.56 -15.61 -0.31
C LYS A 19 -4.70 -16.17 -1.17
N PRO A 20 -5.97 -16.07 -0.75
CA PRO A 20 -7.08 -16.30 -1.64
C PRO A 20 -7.01 -15.32 -2.83
N PRO A 21 -7.55 -15.69 -4.00
CA PRO A 21 -7.74 -14.74 -5.10
C PRO A 21 -8.38 -13.45 -4.60
N GLU A 22 -7.95 -12.30 -5.15
CA GLU A 22 -8.36 -10.98 -4.67
C GLU A 22 -9.89 -10.78 -4.71
N PHE A 23 -10.56 -11.37 -5.70
CA PHE A 23 -12.02 -11.40 -5.80
C PHE A 23 -12.72 -12.10 -4.62
N LEU A 24 -12.06 -13.06 -3.99
CA LEU A 24 -12.58 -13.81 -2.83
C LEU A 24 -12.11 -13.23 -1.49
N SER A 25 -11.30 -12.16 -1.51
CA SER A 25 -10.73 -11.56 -0.31
C SER A 25 -11.57 -10.36 0.13
N THR A 26 -11.94 -10.29 1.41
CA THR A 26 -12.61 -9.11 2.01
C THR A 26 -11.66 -7.91 2.17
N HIS A 27 -10.39 -8.09 1.84
CA HIS A 27 -9.36 -7.06 1.80
C HIS A 27 -8.63 -7.12 0.46
N PRO A 28 -8.34 -5.98 -0.19
CA PRO A 28 -7.59 -5.96 -1.45
C PRO A 28 -6.18 -6.53 -1.24
N ALA A 29 -5.63 -7.11 -2.30
CA ALA A 29 -4.34 -7.75 -2.25
C ALA A 29 -3.28 -6.74 -1.83
N ASP A 30 -2.37 -7.17 -0.95
CA ASP A 30 -1.39 -6.27 -0.34
C ASP A 30 -0.55 -5.52 -1.40
N GLU A 31 -0.26 -6.14 -2.53
CA GLU A 31 0.48 -5.52 -3.64
C GLU A 31 -0.30 -4.38 -4.31
N THR A 32 -1.60 -4.59 -4.58
CA THR A 32 -2.48 -3.55 -5.14
C THR A 32 -2.55 -2.35 -4.21
N ARG A 33 -2.68 -2.61 -2.90
CA ARG A 33 -2.73 -1.56 -1.89
C ARG A 33 -1.40 -0.81 -1.75
N ILE A 34 -0.26 -1.50 -1.77
CA ILE A 34 1.06 -0.87 -1.70
C ILE A 34 1.25 0.11 -2.88
N LYS A 35 0.94 -0.33 -4.12
CA LYS A 35 1.04 0.52 -5.32
C LYS A 35 0.16 1.78 -5.21
N GLN A 36 -1.08 1.62 -4.73
CA GLN A 36 -1.98 2.76 -4.51
C GLN A 36 -1.43 3.73 -3.45
N LEU A 37 -0.89 3.20 -2.35
CA LEU A 37 -0.30 4.03 -1.30
C LEU A 37 0.93 4.81 -1.78
N GLU A 38 1.77 4.23 -2.63
CA GLU A 38 2.91 4.90 -3.25
C GLU A 38 2.48 6.05 -4.17
N ALA A 39 1.44 5.83 -4.98
CA ALA A 39 0.87 6.86 -5.86
C ALA A 39 0.29 8.03 -5.06
N VAL A 40 -0.53 7.72 -4.04
CA VAL A 40 -1.12 8.73 -3.15
C VAL A 40 -0.04 9.49 -2.37
N MET A 41 1.04 8.80 -1.96
CA MET A 41 2.14 9.47 -1.26
C MET A 41 2.80 10.53 -2.13
N THR A 42 3.05 10.18 -3.39
CA THR A 42 3.70 11.09 -4.35
C THR A 42 2.84 12.34 -4.55
N GLU A 43 1.53 12.17 -4.78
CA GLU A 43 0.59 13.28 -4.89
C GLU A 43 0.54 14.12 -3.60
N THR A 44 0.50 13.46 -2.44
CA THR A 44 0.38 14.14 -1.14
C THR A 44 1.63 14.96 -0.82
N VAL A 45 2.82 14.45 -1.12
CA VAL A 45 4.09 15.17 -0.92
C VAL A 45 4.13 16.41 -1.82
N ASP A 46 3.80 16.27 -3.10
CA ASP A 46 3.78 17.39 -4.03
C ASP A 46 2.75 18.47 -3.65
N LYS A 47 1.58 18.08 -3.16
CA LYS A 47 0.47 19.01 -2.85
C LYS A 47 0.60 19.69 -1.50
N TYR A 48 1.09 18.99 -0.47
CA TYR A 48 1.03 19.47 0.91
C TYR A 48 2.40 19.75 1.55
N TYR A 49 3.46 19.10 1.09
CA TYR A 49 4.79 19.19 1.71
C TYR A 49 5.81 19.97 0.87
N LYS A 50 5.53 20.20 -0.41
CA LYS A 50 6.31 21.09 -1.26
C LYS A 50 6.02 22.55 -0.89
N LYS A 51 6.75 23.05 0.12
CA LYS A 51 6.76 24.47 0.46
C LYS A 51 7.29 25.22 -0.77
N ARG A 52 6.50 26.16 -1.29
CA ARG A 52 6.92 27.07 -2.37
C ARG A 52 8.25 27.72 -2.09
#